data_AF-A0A0C2F6G1-F1
#
_entry.id   AF-A0A0C2F6G1-F1
#
_cell.length_a   1.000
_cell.length_b   1.000
_cell.length_c   1.000
_cell.angle_alpha   90.00
_cell.angle_beta   90.00
_cell.angle_gamma   90.00
#
_symmetry.space_group_name_H-M   'P 1'
#
loop_
_entity.id
_entity.type
_entity.pdbx_description
1 polymer ?
#
loop_
_entity_poly.entity_id
_entity_poly.type
_entity_poly.pdbx_seq_one_letter_code
_entity_poly.pdbx_strand_id
1 'polypeptide(L)'
;MRSVGERVLLDVGNDVKTWKRVRKGDVEEFIKYCAAGETGPRCNGFVTADNKPAHPETKAKVFANGTLEIQSLKATDAGLYSSPDQGPIVRDHGDGIQSGVLGTHIQLNVE
;
A
#
# COMPACT_ATOMS: atom_id res chain seq x y z
N MET A 1 -11.97 5.76 12.36
CA MET A 1 -11.52 6.67 11.28
C MET A 1 -10.21 7.30 11.70
N ARG A 2 -9.40 7.73 10.73
CA ARG A 2 -8.15 8.46 10.96
C ARG A 2 -8.35 9.92 10.60
N SER A 3 -7.70 10.83 11.30
CA SER A 3 -7.90 12.27 11.06
C SER A 3 -6.94 12.80 10.00
N VAL A 4 -7.39 13.78 9.21
CA VAL A 4 -6.47 14.58 8.38
C VAL A 4 -5.33 15.15 9.25
N GLY A 5 -4.11 15.06 8.74
CA GLY A 5 -2.89 15.47 9.44
C GLY A 5 -2.24 14.36 10.26
N GLU A 6 -2.97 13.29 10.61
CA GLU A 6 -2.45 12.18 11.41
C GLU A 6 -1.36 11.40 10.65
N ARG A 7 -0.32 10.98 11.37
CA ARG A 7 0.67 10.01 10.88
C ARG A 7 0.15 8.60 11.11
N VAL A 8 0.16 7.77 10.07
CA VAL A 8 -0.29 6.37 10.17
C VAL A 8 0.76 5.40 9.64
N LEU A 9 0.79 4.23 10.26
CA LEU A 9 1.59 3.08 9.85
C LEU A 9 0.63 1.97 9.42
N LEU A 10 0.83 1.44 8.23
CA LEU A 10 0.06 0.35 7.65
C LEU A 10 0.98 -0.86 7.49
N ASP A 11 0.47 -2.02 7.87
CA ASP A 11 1.20 -3.28 7.84
C ASP A 11 0.23 -4.40 7.44
N VAL A 12 0.53 -5.08 6.33
CA VAL A 12 -0.24 -6.24 5.83
C VAL A 12 0.50 -7.55 6.02
N GLY A 13 1.64 -7.54 6.73
CA GLY A 13 2.47 -8.71 7.02
C GLY A 13 3.81 -8.70 6.30
N ASN A 14 4.46 -9.86 6.30
CA ASN A 14 5.83 -10.01 5.80
C ASN A 14 5.90 -9.93 4.26
N ASP A 15 7.14 -9.80 3.77
CA ASP A 15 7.52 -9.82 2.35
C ASP A 15 6.95 -8.69 1.48
N VAL A 16 6.46 -7.62 2.12
CA VAL A 16 5.99 -6.43 1.42
C VAL A 16 7.16 -5.53 1.04
N LYS A 17 7.40 -5.35 -0.26
CA LYS A 17 8.35 -4.37 -0.80
C LYS A 17 7.63 -3.25 -1.56
N THR A 18 6.42 -3.52 -2.03
CA THR A 18 5.61 -2.65 -2.86
C THR A 18 4.24 -2.55 -2.22
N TRP A 19 3.70 -1.35 -2.19
CA TRP A 19 2.33 -1.08 -1.83
C TRP A 19 1.58 -0.59 -3.05
N LYS A 20 0.37 -1.10 -3.21
CA LYS A 20 -0.65 -0.62 -4.13
C LYS A 20 -1.76 0.02 -3.30
N ARG A 21 -2.22 1.20 -3.70
CA ARG A 21 -3.48 1.75 -3.21
C ARG A 21 -4.43 2.04 -4.35
N VAL A 22 -5.72 1.93 -4.08
CA VAL A 22 -6.80 2.35 -4.96
C VAL A 22 -7.60 3.40 -4.23
N ARG A 23 -7.53 4.64 -4.72
CA ARG A 23 -8.29 5.78 -4.17
C ARG A 23 -9.71 5.80 -4.73
N LYS A 24 -10.56 6.68 -4.17
CA LYS A 24 -11.88 6.97 -4.72
C LYS A 24 -11.76 7.36 -6.21
N GLY A 25 -12.59 6.75 -7.07
CA GLY A 25 -12.52 6.94 -8.52
C GLY A 25 -11.56 5.97 -9.23
N ASP A 26 -11.22 4.84 -8.59
CA ASP A 26 -10.43 3.74 -9.15
C ASP A 26 -9.03 4.12 -9.63
N VAL A 27 -8.44 5.13 -8.99
CA VAL A 27 -7.06 5.57 -9.28
C VAL A 27 -6.08 4.65 -8.58
N GLU A 28 -5.40 3.82 -9.36
CA GLU A 28 -4.35 2.92 -8.87
C GLU A 28 -3.00 3.61 -8.75
N GLU A 29 -2.38 3.48 -7.59
CA GLU A 29 -1.09 4.10 -7.29
C GLU A 29 -0.17 3.17 -6.52
N PHE A 30 1.12 3.35 -6.71
CA PHE A 30 2.17 2.46 -6.23
C PHE A 30 3.27 3.22 -5.51
N ILE A 31 3.78 2.64 -4.44
CA ILE A 31 4.99 3.07 -3.74
C ILE A 31 5.79 1.83 -3.37
N LYS A 32 7.13 1.92 -3.30
CA LYS A 32 7.96 0.78 -2.91
C LYS A 32 9.02 1.17 -1.89
N TYR A 33 9.50 0.17 -1.16
CA TYR A 33 10.72 0.27 -0.41
C TYR A 33 11.88 0.55 -1.36
N CYS A 34 12.70 1.52 -0.97
CA CYS A 34 13.93 1.84 -1.65
C CYS A 34 15.10 1.80 -0.67
N ALA A 35 16.17 1.12 -1.09
CA ALA A 35 17.40 1.05 -0.32
C ALA A 35 18.13 2.40 -0.33
N ALA A 36 19.10 2.57 0.58
CA ALA A 36 19.93 3.77 0.61
C ALA A 36 20.62 3.97 -0.76
N GLY A 37 20.45 5.15 -1.35
CA GLY A 37 21.01 5.51 -2.66
C GLY A 37 20.10 5.28 -3.87
N GLU A 38 18.96 4.60 -3.70
CA GLU A 38 17.96 4.50 -4.76
C GLU A 38 17.11 5.77 -4.86
N THR A 39 17.03 6.36 -6.07
CA THR A 39 16.33 7.63 -6.34
C THR A 39 15.13 7.47 -7.29
N GLY A 40 14.57 6.27 -7.37
CA GLY A 40 13.43 5.99 -8.25
C GLY A 40 12.17 6.79 -7.88
N PRO A 41 11.26 7.03 -8.86
CA PRO A 41 10.05 7.82 -8.63
C PRO A 41 9.10 7.19 -7.60
N ARG A 42 9.20 5.88 -7.35
CA ARG A 42 8.39 5.12 -6.39
C ARG A 42 8.93 5.10 -4.95
N CYS A 43 10.04 5.80 -4.68
CA CYS A 43 10.74 5.71 -3.39
C CYS A 43 10.18 6.64 -2.29
N ASN A 44 9.68 7.81 -2.68
CA ASN A 44 9.33 8.89 -1.74
C ASN A 44 7.86 9.34 -1.85
N GLY A 45 7.03 8.55 -2.51
CA GLY A 45 5.64 8.89 -2.73
C GLY A 45 4.94 7.90 -3.64
N PHE A 46 3.62 8.03 -3.68
CA PHE A 46 2.77 7.28 -4.59
C PHE A 46 2.92 7.82 -6.02
N VAL A 47 2.96 6.90 -6.99
CA VAL A 47 2.91 7.22 -8.41
C VAL A 47 1.83 6.40 -9.09
N THR A 48 1.26 6.91 -10.18
CA THR A 48 0.32 6.17 -11.02
C THR A 48 1.02 5.04 -11.78
N ALA A 49 0.24 4.18 -12.46
CA ALA A 49 0.78 3.14 -13.34
C ALA A 49 1.79 3.68 -14.38
N ASP A 50 1.57 4.92 -14.87
CA ASP A 50 2.46 5.62 -15.81
C ASP A 50 3.71 6.23 -15.15
N ASN A 51 3.98 5.92 -13.88
CA ASN A 51 5.06 6.49 -13.06
C ASN A 51 4.99 8.01 -12.87
N LYS A 52 3.80 8.62 -13.02
CA LYS A 52 3.60 10.03 -12.69
C LYS A 52 3.30 10.17 -11.20
N PRO A 53 3.83 11.20 -10.51
CA PRO A 53 3.48 11.45 -9.11
C PRO A 53 1.96 11.51 -8.90
N ALA A 54 1.48 10.88 -7.83
CA ALA A 54 0.09 10.93 -7.42
C ALA A 54 -0.33 12.38 -7.14
N HIS A 55 -1.57 12.73 -7.52
CA HIS A 55 -2.12 14.04 -7.24
C HIS A 55 -3.50 13.94 -6.56
N PRO A 56 -3.72 14.57 -5.39
CA PRO A 56 -2.74 15.29 -4.59
C PRO A 56 -1.60 14.38 -4.09
N GLU A 57 -0.40 14.94 -3.94
CA GLU A 57 0.78 14.21 -3.47
C GLU A 57 0.57 13.73 -2.03
N THR A 58 1.05 12.52 -1.71
CA THR A 58 1.03 11.98 -0.35
C THR A 58 2.47 11.75 0.09
N LYS A 59 2.88 12.36 1.21
CA LYS A 59 4.19 12.11 1.80
C LYS A 59 4.16 10.77 2.51
N ALA A 60 4.77 9.78 1.88
CA ALA A 60 4.77 8.41 2.35
C ALA A 60 6.12 7.73 2.12
N LYS A 61 6.39 6.70 2.90
CA LYS A 61 7.62 5.90 2.83
C LYS A 61 7.30 4.46 3.17
N VAL A 62 7.93 3.52 2.47
CA VAL A 62 7.93 2.12 2.86
C VAL A 62 9.23 1.81 3.60
N PHE A 63 9.15 1.14 4.74
CA PHE A 63 10.30 0.69 5.52
C PHE A 63 10.80 -0.67 5.05
N ALA A 64 12.03 -1.05 5.45
CA ALA A 64 12.65 -2.31 5.05
C ALA A 64 11.90 -3.56 5.54
N ASN A 65 11.11 -3.43 6.62
CA ASN A 65 10.24 -4.47 7.14
C ASN A 65 8.88 -4.55 6.41
N GLY A 66 8.65 -3.70 5.40
CA GLY A 66 7.42 -3.68 4.61
C GLY A 66 6.31 -2.78 5.14
N THR A 67 6.47 -2.17 6.32
CA THR A 67 5.51 -1.20 6.85
C THR A 67 5.46 0.05 5.96
N LEU A 68 4.27 0.49 5.58
CA LEU A 68 4.02 1.76 4.91
C LEU A 68 3.71 2.83 5.94
N GLU A 69 4.47 3.91 5.92
CA GLU A 69 4.19 5.14 6.64
C GLU A 69 3.53 6.15 5.71
N ILE A 70 2.45 6.76 6.17
CA ILE A 70 1.93 8.03 5.66
C ILE A 70 2.19 9.09 6.73
N GLN A 71 3.02 10.07 6.41
CA GLN A 71 3.51 11.04 7.40
C GLN A 71 2.43 12.01 7.86
N SER A 72 1.51 12.37 6.97
CA SER A 72 0.42 13.28 7.25
C SER A 72 -0.74 12.99 6.30
N LEU A 73 -1.81 12.40 6.83
CA LEU A 73 -2.96 11.99 6.06
C LEU A 73 -3.68 13.17 5.41
N LYS A 74 -4.16 12.94 4.20
CA LYS A 74 -5.10 13.79 3.49
C LYS A 74 -6.42 13.05 3.33
N ALA A 75 -7.54 13.76 3.20
CA ALA A 75 -8.83 13.14 2.92
C ALA A 75 -8.80 12.28 1.65
N THR A 76 -7.98 12.68 0.67
CA THR A 76 -7.76 11.92 -0.57
C THR A 76 -6.97 10.63 -0.39
N ASP A 77 -6.34 10.39 0.76
CA ASP A 77 -5.62 9.14 1.03
C ASP A 77 -6.55 7.98 1.38
N ALA A 78 -7.84 8.25 1.61
CA ALA A 78 -8.84 7.22 1.82
C ALA A 78 -8.93 6.29 0.60
N GLY A 79 -8.96 4.98 0.87
CA GLY A 79 -8.93 3.98 -0.19
C GLY A 79 -8.52 2.60 0.31
N LEU A 80 -8.37 1.69 -0.65
CA LEU A 80 -7.96 0.31 -0.41
C LEU A 80 -6.45 0.19 -0.58
N TYR A 81 -5.76 -0.27 0.44
CA TYR A 81 -4.31 -0.50 0.45
C TYR A 81 -4.03 -2.00 0.46
N SER A 82 -3.08 -2.44 -0.37
CA SER A 82 -2.69 -3.84 -0.53
C SER A 82 -1.22 -3.93 -0.96
N SER A 83 -0.66 -5.13 -0.96
CA SER A 83 0.66 -5.38 -1.54
C SER A 83 0.53 -6.35 -2.72
N PRO A 84 1.03 -5.99 -3.93
CA PRO A 84 1.11 -6.93 -5.04
C PRO A 84 2.15 -8.03 -4.82
N ASP A 85 3.04 -7.88 -3.83
CA ASP A 85 4.04 -8.92 -3.50
C ASP A 85 3.40 -10.07 -2.71
N GLN A 86 2.23 -9.85 -2.11
CA GLN A 86 1.49 -10.89 -1.41
C GLN A 86 0.72 -11.74 -2.42
N GLY A 87 1.11 -13.02 -2.53
CA GLY A 87 0.35 -14.02 -3.27
C GLY A 87 -0.99 -14.35 -2.59
N PRO A 88 -1.86 -15.11 -3.27
CA PRO A 88 -3.08 -15.60 -2.67
C PRO A 88 -2.77 -16.44 -1.43
N ILE A 89 -3.58 -16.27 -0.39
CA ILE A 89 -3.50 -17.12 0.80
C ILE A 89 -4.11 -18.46 0.41
N VAL A 90 -3.26 -19.45 0.18
CA VAL A 90 -3.69 -20.83 -0.10
C VAL A 90 -4.00 -21.51 1.22
N ARG A 91 -5.25 -21.90 1.41
CA ARG A 91 -5.66 -22.79 2.50
C ARG A 91 -5.83 -24.19 1.94
N ASP A 92 -5.05 -25.12 2.48
CA ASP A 92 -5.25 -26.55 2.26
C ASP A 92 -6.24 -27.05 3.31
N HIS A 93 -7.36 -27.60 2.86
CA HIS A 93 -8.42 -28.09 3.74
C HIS A 93 -8.22 -29.56 4.17
N GLY A 94 -7.11 -30.20 3.78
CA GLY A 94 -6.79 -31.59 4.12
C GLY A 94 -7.60 -32.65 3.36
N ASP A 95 -8.55 -32.22 2.52
CA ASP A 95 -9.41 -33.04 1.66
C ASP A 95 -8.99 -32.99 0.17
N GLY A 96 -7.85 -32.36 -0.13
CA GLY A 96 -7.35 -32.14 -1.49
C GLY A 96 -7.97 -30.92 -2.19
N ILE A 97 -8.85 -30.17 -1.52
CA ILE A 97 -9.38 -28.91 -2.04
C ILE A 97 -8.48 -27.76 -1.57
N GLN A 98 -7.90 -27.05 -2.54
CA GLN A 98 -7.19 -25.80 -2.31
C GLN A 98 -8.13 -24.62 -2.55
N SER A 99 -8.24 -23.74 -1.56
CA SER A 99 -8.94 -22.47 -1.71
C SER A 99 -7.92 -21.33 -1.68
N GLY A 100 -7.89 -20.53 -2.74
CA GLY A 100 -7.09 -19.31 -2.82
C GLY A 100 -7.92 -18.11 -2.42
N VAL A 101 -7.55 -17.43 -1.33
CA VAL A 101 -8.18 -16.17 -0.94
C VAL A 101 -7.28 -15.01 -1.36
N LEU A 102 -7.89 -13.89 -1.77
CA LEU A 102 -7.17 -12.64 -2.05
C LEU A 102 -6.24 -12.27 -0.87
N GLY A 103 -5.09 -11.70 -1.19
CA GLY A 103 -4.12 -11.24 -0.20
C GLY A 103 -4.68 -10.18 0.76
N THR A 104 -3.96 -9.97 1.86
CA THR A 104 -4.37 -9.03 2.91
C THR A 104 -4.47 -7.61 2.35
N HIS A 105 -5.55 -6.91 2.70
CA HIS A 105 -5.77 -5.52 2.35
C HIS A 105 -6.27 -4.72 3.55
N ILE A 106 -6.04 -3.41 3.52
CA ILE A 106 -6.49 -2.46 4.52
C ILE A 106 -7.38 -1.42 3.84
N GLN A 107 -8.63 -1.33 4.30
CA GLN A 107 -9.50 -0.21 3.96
C GLN A 107 -9.19 0.97 4.88
N LEU A 108 -8.57 2.02 4.34
CA LEU A 108 -8.23 3.23 5.09
C LEU A 108 -9.36 4.26 4.96
N ASN A 109 -9.97 4.61 6.08
CA ASN A 109 -11.02 5.63 6.17
C ASN A 109 -10.49 6.87 6.88
N VAL A 110 -10.56 8.02 6.22
CA VAL A 110 -10.08 9.32 6.71
C VAL A 110 -11.26 10.26 6.94
N GLU A 111 -11.24 10.99 8.05
CA GLU A 111 -12.19 12.05 8.44
C GLU A 111 -11.52 13.43 8.41
#